data_AF-A0A6P7FRF7-F1
#
_entry.id   AF-A0A6P7FRF7-F1
#
_cell.length_a   1.000
_cell.length_b   1.000
_cell.length_c   1.000
_cell.angle_alpha   90.00
_cell.angle_beta   90.00
_cell.angle_gamma   90.00
#
_symmetry.space_group_name_H-M   'P 1'
#
loop_
_entity.id
_entity.type
_entity.pdbx_description
1 polymer ?
#
loop_
_entity_poly.entity_id
_entity_poly.type
_entity_poly.pdbx_seq_one_letter_code
_entity_poly.pdbx_strand_id
1 'polypeptide(L)'
;MKKSEGASTADCDTQESRGGQSRLDPDSLDPKYNFRIGIYGWRKKCLYILILVLLIMVVVNLALTLWVLKVMEFSSEGMGQLKIVSGGLKLEGKTFVLDSLIASSIKSRSYQPIVIESTRNLTLRSRHKNGYLDSSMILGNEKLECLTNNFKITDDRGSLLFSADRREVLVGSETLRVVGEGGTSFSGSVQTTLVRADAGHELRLESPTRSLEIKAAKGIHMESRGGKIRTISLNDLTLHSEVGSIKLETSSILMPLLPTAKVMSRAASSDTYDIYQLCVCESGKLFLASPHLVCASENDDRLCR
;
A
#
# COMPACT_ATOMS: atom_id res chain seq x y z
N MET A 1 -63.41 33.24 -13.90
CA MET A 1 -64.25 33.19 -12.68
C MET A 1 -64.16 34.55 -11.99
N LYS A 2 -65.33 35.23 -11.84
CA LYS A 2 -65.71 36.40 -10.99
C LYS A 2 -64.60 37.40 -10.60
N LYS A 3 -64.56 38.70 -10.94
CA LYS A 3 -65.54 39.80 -11.16
C LYS A 3 -66.47 40.18 -9.98
N SER A 4 -66.17 41.31 -9.34
CA SER A 4 -67.07 42.43 -8.92
C SER A 4 -66.18 43.53 -8.29
N GLU A 5 -66.01 44.75 -8.80
CA GLU A 5 -66.94 45.90 -8.99
C GLU A 5 -67.66 46.38 -7.71
N GLY A 6 -67.56 47.69 -7.46
CA GLY A 6 -68.30 48.42 -6.42
C GLY A 6 -67.81 49.88 -6.25
N ALA A 7 -68.32 50.76 -7.11
CA ALA A 7 -68.19 52.23 -7.05
C ALA A 7 -69.35 52.87 -6.26
N SER A 8 -69.23 54.14 -5.83
CA SER A 8 -70.29 55.18 -5.71
C SER A 8 -69.77 56.44 -4.98
N THR A 9 -69.64 57.59 -5.68
CA THR A 9 -70.47 58.84 -5.63
C THR A 9 -70.26 59.70 -4.37
N ALA A 10 -69.67 60.91 -4.43
CA ALA A 10 -70.16 62.19 -4.98
C ALA A 10 -71.18 62.88 -4.06
N ASP A 11 -70.83 64.06 -3.52
CA ASP A 11 -71.73 65.23 -3.49
C ASP A 11 -70.98 66.56 -3.27
N CYS A 12 -71.48 67.57 -3.99
CA CYS A 12 -71.11 68.97 -4.00
C CYS A 12 -71.67 69.71 -2.78
N ASP A 13 -71.07 70.84 -2.41
CA ASP A 13 -71.86 72.08 -2.30
C ASP A 13 -71.02 73.36 -2.44
N THR A 14 -71.65 74.34 -3.07
CA THR A 14 -71.13 75.62 -3.55
C THR A 14 -71.90 76.74 -2.86
N GLN A 15 -71.24 77.81 -2.39
CA GLN A 15 -71.76 79.19 -2.38
C GLN A 15 -70.67 80.15 -1.85
N GLU A 16 -70.05 81.00 -2.67
CA GLU A 16 -70.49 82.30 -3.25
C GLU A 16 -70.40 83.53 -2.31
N SER A 17 -69.35 84.32 -2.57
CA SER A 17 -69.28 85.78 -2.77
C SER A 17 -70.03 86.80 -1.89
N ARG A 18 -69.25 87.78 -1.42
CA ARG A 18 -69.43 89.27 -1.40
C ARG A 18 -68.91 89.82 -0.06
N GLY A 19 -68.17 90.91 0.04
CA GLY A 19 -67.70 91.95 -0.88
C GLY A 19 -66.95 93.02 -0.04
N GLY A 20 -66.39 94.04 -0.69
CA GLY A 20 -65.95 95.26 0.00
C GLY A 20 -64.57 95.79 -0.41
N GLN A 21 -64.58 96.75 -1.34
CA GLN A 21 -63.45 97.59 -1.79
C GLN A 21 -63.01 98.61 -0.73
N SER A 22 -61.75 99.07 -0.80
CA SER A 22 -61.25 100.48 -0.71
C SER A 22 -59.72 100.48 -0.49
N ARG A 23 -58.87 100.80 -1.48
CA ARG A 23 -58.30 102.11 -1.88
C ARG A 23 -56.99 102.53 -1.15
N LEU A 24 -55.97 102.83 -1.99
CA LEU A 24 -54.64 103.49 -1.87
C LEU A 24 -54.53 104.62 -0.81
N ASP A 25 -53.40 105.13 -0.29
CA ASP A 25 -51.91 105.08 -0.39
C ASP A 25 -51.42 106.04 0.79
N PRO A 26 -50.21 106.66 0.85
CA PRO A 26 -48.84 106.17 1.04
C PRO A 26 -48.12 106.84 2.25
N ASP A 27 -46.82 106.58 2.39
CA ASP A 27 -45.77 107.36 3.10
C ASP A 27 -45.71 107.41 4.64
N SER A 28 -44.64 106.79 5.18
CA SER A 28 -43.76 107.46 6.14
C SER A 28 -42.40 106.75 6.22
N LEU A 29 -41.33 107.47 5.87
CA LEU A 29 -39.93 107.10 6.06
C LEU A 29 -39.57 106.89 7.53
N ASP A 30 -38.72 105.90 7.83
CA ASP A 30 -37.41 106.19 8.42
C ASP A 30 -36.42 104.99 8.36
N PRO A 31 -35.10 105.26 8.28
CA PRO A 31 -34.07 104.31 7.92
C PRO A 31 -33.40 103.64 9.14
N LYS A 32 -32.56 102.64 8.83
CA LYS A 32 -31.60 101.95 9.71
C LYS A 32 -32.23 101.06 10.78
N TYR A 33 -32.21 99.74 10.53
CA TYR A 33 -31.50 98.80 11.40
C TYR A 33 -31.07 97.58 10.58
N ASN A 34 -29.80 97.57 10.17
CA ASN A 34 -29.10 96.33 9.82
C ASN A 34 -28.99 95.48 11.10
N PHE A 35 -29.89 94.54 11.29
CA PHE A 35 -29.65 93.42 12.20
C PHE A 35 -29.76 92.12 11.42
N ARG A 36 -28.59 91.55 11.10
CA ARG A 36 -28.45 90.18 10.65
C ARG A 36 -28.89 89.25 11.80
N ILE A 37 -30.15 88.81 11.81
CA ILE A 37 -30.54 87.63 12.61
C ILE A 37 -30.10 86.39 11.82
N GLY A 38 -28.81 86.10 11.90
CA GLY A 38 -28.18 84.89 11.39
C GLY A 38 -28.28 83.73 12.39
N ILE A 39 -29.49 83.26 12.72
CA ILE A 39 -29.66 82.07 13.60
C ILE A 39 -30.81 81.15 13.11
N TYR A 40 -30.97 81.03 11.79
CA TYR A 40 -31.74 79.92 11.21
C TYR A 40 -30.89 79.03 10.26
N GLY A 41 -29.65 79.46 9.98
CA GLY A 41 -28.72 78.75 9.10
C GLY A 41 -27.82 77.74 9.82
N TRP A 42 -27.38 78.00 11.06
CA TRP A 42 -26.32 77.21 11.70
C TRP A 42 -26.75 75.78 12.07
N ARG A 43 -28.00 75.57 12.47
CA ARG A 43 -28.56 74.23 12.72
C ARG A 43 -28.68 73.41 11.44
N LYS A 44 -29.12 74.04 10.34
CA LYS A 44 -29.16 73.40 9.01
C LYS A 44 -27.75 73.07 8.51
N LYS A 45 -26.80 73.98 8.68
CA LYS A 45 -25.39 73.76 8.31
C LYS A 45 -24.73 72.66 9.15
N CYS A 46 -25.03 72.57 10.44
CA CYS A 46 -24.59 71.46 11.30
C CYS A 46 -25.16 70.12 10.84
N LEU A 47 -26.46 70.08 10.49
CA LEU A 47 -27.09 68.88 9.94
C LEU A 47 -26.48 68.49 8.58
N TYR A 48 -26.20 69.45 7.68
CA TYR A 48 -25.52 69.17 6.42
C TYR A 48 -24.07 68.69 6.61
N ILE A 49 -23.33 69.23 7.60
CA ILE A 49 -21.98 68.76 7.95
C ILE A 49 -22.05 67.34 8.51
N LEU A 50 -23.02 67.03 9.37
CA LEU A 50 -23.22 65.69 9.91
C LEU A 50 -23.57 64.67 8.82
N ILE A 51 -24.47 65.03 7.90
CA ILE A 51 -24.80 64.20 6.73
C ILE A 51 -23.58 64.03 5.82
N LEU A 52 -22.78 65.08 5.60
CA LEU A 52 -21.56 65.02 4.80
C LEU A 52 -20.52 64.09 5.44
N VAL A 53 -20.31 64.17 6.75
CA VAL A 53 -19.40 63.28 7.49
C VAL A 53 -19.90 61.85 7.43
N LEU A 54 -21.20 61.60 7.60
CA LEU A 54 -21.80 60.28 7.43
C LEU A 54 -21.60 59.75 5.99
N LEU A 55 -21.81 60.59 4.97
CA LEU A 55 -21.60 60.23 3.58
C LEU A 55 -20.13 59.86 3.32
N ILE A 56 -19.19 60.66 3.82
CA ILE A 56 -17.76 60.39 3.70
C ILE A 56 -17.41 59.08 4.42
N MET A 57 -17.93 58.86 5.62
CA MET A 57 -17.72 57.62 6.38
C MET A 57 -18.25 56.40 5.61
N VAL A 58 -19.43 56.50 4.98
CA VAL A 58 -19.98 55.46 4.10
C VAL A 58 -19.10 55.24 2.88
N VAL A 59 -18.62 56.30 2.22
CA VAL A 59 -17.74 56.19 1.04
C VAL A 59 -16.40 55.55 1.41
N VAL A 60 -15.81 55.93 2.55
CA VAL A 60 -14.57 55.34 3.05
C VAL A 60 -14.78 53.86 3.38
N ASN A 61 -15.88 53.50 4.03
CA ASN A 61 -16.20 52.10 4.32
C ASN A 61 -16.44 51.30 3.02
N LEU A 62 -17.09 51.89 2.02
CA LEU A 62 -17.27 51.26 0.71
C LEU A 62 -15.93 51.08 -0.01
N ALA A 63 -15.05 52.09 0.03
CA ALA A 63 -13.74 52.00 -0.57
C ALA A 63 -12.85 50.95 0.14
N LEU A 64 -12.89 50.90 1.48
CA LEU A 64 -12.16 49.93 2.27
C LEU A 64 -12.67 48.51 2.04
N THR A 65 -13.98 48.30 1.95
CA THR A 65 -14.56 46.99 1.62
C THR A 65 -14.20 46.55 0.19
N LEU A 66 -14.29 47.43 -0.81
CA LEU A 66 -13.86 47.13 -2.18
C LEU A 66 -12.35 46.86 -2.27
N TRP A 67 -11.54 47.58 -1.50
CA TRP A 67 -10.10 47.37 -1.44
C TRP A 67 -9.75 46.02 -0.80
N VAL A 68 -10.38 45.66 0.32
CA VAL A 68 -10.21 44.34 0.96
C VAL A 68 -10.63 43.22 0.00
N LEU A 69 -11.76 43.37 -0.71
CA LEU A 69 -12.18 42.39 -1.71
C LEU A 69 -11.15 42.21 -2.83
N LYS A 70 -10.55 43.32 -3.30
CA LYS A 70 -9.52 43.30 -4.33
C LYS A 70 -8.19 42.69 -3.84
N VAL A 71 -7.79 42.97 -2.60
CA VAL A 71 -6.56 42.41 -1.99
C VAL A 71 -6.70 40.92 -1.69
N MET A 72 -7.88 40.47 -1.29
CA MET A 72 -8.20 39.05 -1.07
C MET A 72 -8.37 38.25 -2.38
N GLU A 73 -8.13 38.88 -3.54
CA GLU A 73 -8.33 38.29 -4.87
C GLU A 73 -9.70 37.63 -5.03
N PHE A 74 -10.75 38.24 -4.46
CA PHE A 74 -12.12 37.79 -4.70
C PHE A 74 -12.54 38.22 -6.11
N SER A 75 -12.51 37.28 -7.04
CA SER A 75 -13.05 37.42 -8.39
C SER A 75 -14.47 36.86 -8.44
N SER A 76 -15.25 37.25 -9.45
CA SER A 76 -16.55 36.63 -9.73
C SER A 76 -16.45 35.11 -9.99
N GLU A 77 -15.24 34.60 -10.26
CA GLU A 77 -14.97 33.16 -10.47
C GLU A 77 -14.49 32.41 -9.20
N GLY A 78 -14.12 33.10 -8.11
CA GLY A 78 -13.63 32.43 -6.89
C GLY A 78 -12.74 33.28 -5.98
N MET A 79 -12.24 32.65 -4.90
CA MET A 79 -11.29 33.22 -3.94
C MET A 79 -9.87 32.77 -4.31
N GLY A 80 -9.05 33.70 -4.80
CA GLY A 80 -7.66 33.41 -5.17
C GLY A 80 -7.52 32.23 -6.14
N GLN A 81 -6.71 31.24 -5.78
CA GLN A 81 -6.47 30.04 -6.60
C GLN A 81 -7.62 29.01 -6.56
N LEU A 82 -8.64 29.22 -5.73
CA LEU A 82 -9.78 28.31 -5.60
C LEU A 82 -11.00 28.84 -6.35
N LYS A 83 -11.35 28.16 -7.43
CA LYS A 83 -12.54 28.46 -8.25
C LYS A 83 -13.69 27.50 -7.91
N ILE A 84 -14.90 28.02 -7.82
CA ILE A 84 -16.11 27.22 -7.61
C ILE A 84 -16.66 26.84 -8.98
N VAL A 85 -16.77 25.54 -9.27
CA VAL A 85 -17.26 25.03 -10.55
C VAL A 85 -18.49 24.13 -10.34
N SER A 86 -19.30 23.96 -11.38
CA SER A 86 -20.45 23.03 -11.36
C SER A 86 -19.94 21.58 -11.20
N GLY A 87 -19.91 21.09 -9.97
CA GLY A 87 -19.39 19.76 -9.62
C GLY A 87 -18.35 19.74 -8.49
N GLY A 88 -17.89 20.91 -8.02
CA GLY A 88 -17.01 20.98 -6.85
C GLY A 88 -16.10 22.20 -6.82
N LEU A 89 -14.96 22.05 -6.14
CA LEU A 89 -13.92 23.07 -6.05
C LEU A 89 -12.78 22.73 -7.01
N LYS A 90 -12.36 23.72 -7.82
CA LYS A 90 -11.22 23.62 -8.72
C LYS A 90 -10.09 24.47 -8.17
N LEU A 91 -8.99 23.82 -7.79
CA LEU A 91 -7.77 24.51 -7.39
C LEU A 91 -6.87 24.73 -8.61
N GLU A 92 -6.48 25.97 -8.85
CA GLU A 92 -5.53 26.38 -9.89
C GLU A 92 -4.26 26.93 -9.24
N GLY A 93 -3.42 26.03 -8.72
CA GLY A 93 -2.12 26.34 -8.12
C GLY A 93 -1.83 25.53 -6.84
N LYS A 94 -1.11 26.13 -5.89
CA LYS A 94 -0.76 25.54 -4.60
C LYS A 94 -1.62 26.15 -3.51
N THR A 95 -2.28 25.31 -2.72
CA THR A 95 -3.03 25.73 -1.53
C THR A 95 -2.54 25.00 -0.29
N PHE A 96 -2.72 25.62 0.86
CA PHE A 96 -2.50 25.00 2.16
C PHE A 96 -3.85 24.66 2.77
N VAL A 97 -4.00 23.40 3.19
CA VAL A 97 -5.13 22.98 4.03
C VAL A 97 -4.61 22.94 5.46
N LEU A 98 -5.20 23.77 6.33
CA LEU A 98 -4.75 23.90 7.72
C LEU A 98 -5.23 22.73 8.60
N ASP A 99 -6.41 22.19 8.31
CA ASP A 99 -7.03 21.10 9.07
C ASP A 99 -7.31 19.88 8.17
N SER A 100 -8.50 19.28 8.30
CA SER A 100 -8.90 18.10 7.54
C SER A 100 -9.56 18.47 6.21
N LEU A 101 -8.98 18.01 5.10
CA LEU A 101 -9.65 18.05 3.80
C LEU A 101 -10.61 16.86 3.69
N ILE A 102 -11.91 17.15 3.68
CA ILE A 102 -12.96 16.14 3.45
C ILE A 102 -13.50 16.34 2.04
N ALA A 103 -13.27 15.38 1.16
CA ALA A 103 -13.77 15.41 -0.20
C ALA A 103 -14.26 14.01 -0.61
N SER A 104 -15.31 13.96 -1.43
CA SER A 104 -15.81 12.72 -2.02
C SER A 104 -14.87 12.16 -3.08
N SER A 105 -14.13 13.05 -3.76
CA SER A 105 -13.13 12.68 -4.75
C SER A 105 -12.09 13.79 -4.86
N ILE A 106 -10.82 13.39 -4.92
CA ILE A 106 -9.70 14.27 -5.23
C ILE A 106 -9.10 13.74 -6.53
N LYS A 107 -9.11 14.56 -7.58
CA LYS A 107 -8.63 14.19 -8.92
C LYS A 107 -7.72 15.29 -9.44
N SER A 108 -6.61 14.91 -10.07
CA SER A 108 -5.83 15.82 -10.90
C SER A 108 -6.46 15.95 -12.29
N ARG A 109 -5.97 16.94 -13.05
CA ARG A 109 -6.23 17.02 -14.49
C ARG A 109 -5.60 15.80 -15.17
N SER A 110 -6.17 15.39 -16.29
CA SER A 110 -5.61 14.29 -17.10
C SER A 110 -4.12 14.51 -17.36
N TYR A 111 -3.32 13.47 -17.14
CA TYR A 111 -1.86 13.48 -17.31
C TYR A 111 -1.08 14.43 -16.39
N GLN A 112 -1.68 14.89 -15.29
CA GLN A 112 -0.96 15.64 -14.26
C GLN A 112 -0.96 14.88 -12.92
N PRO A 113 0.15 14.85 -12.18
CA PRO A 113 0.19 14.23 -10.86
C PRO A 113 -0.53 15.09 -9.81
N ILE A 114 -1.05 14.44 -8.77
CA ILE A 114 -1.45 15.13 -7.52
C ILE A 114 -0.23 15.11 -6.60
N VAL A 115 0.23 16.27 -6.17
CA VAL A 115 1.32 16.39 -5.19
C VAL A 115 0.73 16.86 -3.88
N ILE A 116 0.90 16.04 -2.83
CA ILE A 116 0.51 16.37 -1.46
C ILE A 116 1.79 16.38 -0.65
N GLU A 117 2.09 17.53 -0.05
CA GLU A 117 3.27 17.74 0.78
C GLU A 117 2.82 18.07 2.20
N SER A 118 3.46 17.44 3.19
CA SER A 118 3.15 17.62 4.59
C SER A 118 4.43 17.66 5.41
N THR A 119 4.53 18.61 6.33
CA THR A 119 5.64 18.71 7.30
C THR A 119 5.50 17.71 8.45
N ARG A 120 4.32 17.08 8.58
CA ARG A 120 3.97 16.08 9.59
C ARG A 120 3.40 14.83 8.93
N ASN A 121 3.05 13.84 9.73
CA ASN A 121 2.44 12.60 9.26
C ASN A 121 1.20 12.88 8.39
N LEU A 122 1.18 12.33 7.17
CA LEU A 122 0.04 12.38 6.28
C LEU A 122 -0.88 11.19 6.56
N THR A 123 -2.15 11.47 6.90
CA THR A 123 -3.16 10.43 7.16
C THR A 123 -4.26 10.51 6.11
N LEU A 124 -4.39 9.47 5.28
CA LEU A 124 -5.48 9.32 4.33
C LEU A 124 -6.52 8.35 4.92
N ARG A 125 -7.77 8.78 5.04
CA ARG A 125 -8.87 7.95 5.57
C ARG A 125 -10.01 7.90 4.57
N SER A 126 -10.42 6.69 4.23
CA SER A 126 -11.66 6.45 3.50
C SER A 126 -12.76 6.07 4.49
N ARG A 127 -13.95 6.64 4.34
CA ARG A 127 -15.11 6.35 5.18
C ARG A 127 -16.26 5.84 4.34
N HIS A 128 -16.98 4.87 4.90
CA HIS A 128 -18.22 4.38 4.34
C HIS A 128 -19.31 5.45 4.36
N LYS A 129 -20.36 5.27 3.55
CA LYS A 129 -21.57 6.13 3.57
C LYS A 129 -22.20 6.23 4.96
N ASN A 130 -22.01 5.21 5.80
CA ASN A 130 -22.56 5.13 7.16
C ASN A 130 -21.65 5.77 8.22
N GLY A 131 -20.52 6.38 7.83
CA GLY A 131 -19.59 7.08 8.73
C GLY A 131 -18.48 6.22 9.34
N TYR A 132 -18.56 4.88 9.19
CA TYR A 132 -17.51 3.96 9.60
C TYR A 132 -16.22 4.13 8.78
N LEU A 133 -15.07 3.91 9.40
CA LEU A 133 -13.77 3.97 8.74
C LEU A 133 -13.55 2.68 7.93
N ASP A 134 -13.41 2.80 6.61
CA ASP A 134 -13.20 1.66 5.70
C ASP A 134 -11.70 1.33 5.60
N SER A 135 -10.86 2.35 5.43
CA SER A 135 -9.41 2.17 5.34
C SER A 135 -8.66 3.41 5.81
N SER A 136 -7.44 3.20 6.31
CA SER A 136 -6.54 4.26 6.74
C SER A 136 -5.13 3.99 6.24
N MET A 137 -4.47 4.98 5.66
CA MET A 137 -3.06 4.95 5.26
C MET A 137 -2.35 6.10 5.95
N ILE A 138 -1.27 5.80 6.67
CA ILE A 138 -0.49 6.75 7.45
C ILE A 138 0.93 6.74 6.91
N LEU A 139 1.35 7.85 6.33
CA LEU A 139 2.72 8.10 5.92
C LEU A 139 3.38 8.97 6.99
N GLY A 140 4.22 8.35 7.83
CA GLY A 140 5.08 9.03 8.79
C GLY A 140 6.48 9.26 8.24
N ASN A 141 7.39 9.77 9.08
CA ASN A 141 8.75 10.13 8.66
C ASN A 141 9.57 8.93 8.12
N GLU A 142 9.37 7.74 8.68
CA GLU A 142 10.16 6.54 8.34
C GLU A 142 9.28 5.28 8.18
N LYS A 143 7.96 5.43 8.23
CA LYS A 143 7.04 4.30 8.19
C LYS A 143 5.80 4.60 7.36
N LEU A 144 5.38 3.58 6.61
CA LEU A 144 4.11 3.56 5.92
C LEU A 144 3.22 2.48 6.56
N GLU A 145 2.17 2.90 7.25
CA GLU A 145 1.21 2.01 7.89
C GLU A 145 -0.10 2.02 7.09
N CYS A 146 -0.60 0.84 6.75
CA CYS A 146 -1.87 0.69 6.04
C CYS A 146 -2.81 -0.23 6.82
N LEU A 147 -3.99 0.27 7.14
CA LEU A 147 -5.09 -0.47 7.74
C LEU A 147 -6.20 -0.61 6.69
N THR A 148 -6.31 -1.80 6.11
CA THR A 148 -7.31 -2.16 5.10
C THR A 148 -7.63 -3.65 5.19
N ASN A 149 -8.81 -4.05 4.70
CA ASN A 149 -9.16 -5.47 4.58
C ASN A 149 -8.46 -6.15 3.39
N ASN A 150 -8.07 -5.38 2.38
CA ASN A 150 -7.37 -5.86 1.20
C ASN A 150 -6.37 -4.79 0.74
N PHE A 151 -5.11 -5.17 0.61
CA PHE A 151 -4.03 -4.32 0.11
C PHE A 151 -3.47 -4.94 -1.17
N LYS A 152 -3.41 -4.17 -2.26
CA LYS A 152 -2.96 -4.65 -3.57
C LYS A 152 -2.01 -3.63 -4.21
N ILE A 153 -0.87 -4.12 -4.68
CA ILE A 153 0.09 -3.40 -5.52
C ILE A 153 0.06 -4.05 -6.90
N THR A 154 -0.17 -3.25 -7.94
CA THR A 154 -0.21 -3.69 -9.32
C THR A 154 0.79 -2.92 -10.17
N ASP A 155 1.26 -3.56 -11.24
CA ASP A 155 2.07 -2.92 -12.27
C ASP A 155 1.24 -1.95 -13.14
N ASP A 156 1.89 -1.20 -14.03
CA ASP A 156 1.27 -0.28 -14.99
C ASP A 156 0.26 -0.97 -15.93
N ARG A 157 0.47 -2.26 -16.21
CA ARG A 157 -0.44 -3.14 -16.97
C ARG A 157 -1.58 -3.73 -16.15
N GLY A 158 -1.62 -3.48 -14.84
CA GLY A 158 -2.63 -4.01 -13.92
C GLY A 158 -2.34 -5.42 -13.36
N SER A 159 -1.19 -6.01 -13.71
CA SER A 159 -0.73 -7.29 -13.16
C SER A 159 -0.47 -7.18 -11.66
N LEU A 160 -0.84 -8.21 -10.89
CA LEU A 160 -0.63 -8.24 -9.44
C LEU A 160 0.87 -8.42 -9.11
N LEU A 161 1.44 -7.51 -8.33
CA LEU A 161 2.82 -7.62 -7.83
C LEU A 161 2.84 -8.09 -6.37
N PHE A 162 1.96 -7.55 -5.54
CA PHE A 162 1.86 -7.91 -4.12
C PHE A 162 0.41 -7.73 -3.65
N SER A 163 -0.14 -8.71 -2.94
CA SER A 163 -1.44 -8.60 -2.29
C SER A 163 -1.36 -9.14 -0.88
N ALA A 164 -2.03 -8.48 0.06
CA ALA A 164 -2.19 -8.96 1.42
C ALA A 164 -3.65 -8.80 1.86
N ASP A 165 -4.23 -9.89 2.37
CA ASP A 165 -5.53 -9.89 3.01
C ASP A 165 -5.50 -10.71 4.31
N ARG A 166 -6.68 -11.00 4.89
CA ARG A 166 -6.78 -11.75 6.16
C ARG A 166 -6.41 -13.23 6.05
N ARG A 167 -6.36 -13.79 4.84
CA ARG A 167 -6.17 -15.22 4.59
C ARG A 167 -4.77 -15.51 4.10
N GLU A 168 -4.26 -14.68 3.19
CA GLU A 168 -2.99 -14.94 2.54
C GLU A 168 -2.25 -13.67 2.11
N VAL A 169 -0.96 -13.84 1.84
CA VAL A 169 -0.11 -12.86 1.18
C VAL A 169 0.35 -13.47 -0.13
N LEU A 170 -0.01 -12.82 -1.24
CA LEU A 170 0.35 -13.23 -2.58
C LEU A 170 1.46 -12.33 -3.10
N VAL A 171 2.58 -12.93 -3.50
CA VAL A 171 3.67 -12.24 -4.20
C VAL A 171 3.62 -12.66 -5.67
N GLY A 172 3.18 -11.75 -6.53
CA GLY A 172 3.05 -11.98 -7.97
C GLY A 172 4.31 -11.64 -8.77
N SER A 173 5.45 -11.49 -8.10
CA SER A 173 6.74 -11.29 -8.75
C SER A 173 7.29 -12.60 -9.29
N GLU A 174 7.93 -12.56 -10.46
CA GLU A 174 8.64 -13.71 -11.04
C GLU A 174 9.79 -14.19 -10.15
N THR A 175 10.35 -13.31 -9.32
CA THR A 175 11.48 -13.64 -8.43
C THR A 175 11.25 -13.09 -7.03
N LEU A 176 11.05 -13.96 -6.06
CA LEU A 176 11.12 -13.61 -4.64
C LEU A 176 12.53 -13.89 -4.12
N ARG A 177 13.29 -12.81 -3.85
CA ARG A 177 14.60 -12.92 -3.19
C ARG A 177 14.48 -12.52 -1.74
N VAL A 178 14.68 -13.47 -0.82
CA VAL A 178 14.71 -13.18 0.61
C VAL A 178 16.15 -12.93 1.03
N VAL A 179 16.49 -11.66 1.29
CA VAL A 179 17.82 -11.24 1.73
C VAL A 179 17.75 -10.89 3.21
N GLY A 180 18.23 -11.78 4.06
CA GLY A 180 18.41 -11.53 5.49
C GLY A 180 19.62 -12.33 5.97
N GLU A 181 20.43 -11.77 6.87
CA GLU A 181 21.65 -12.44 7.37
C GLU A 181 21.37 -13.83 7.99
N GLY A 182 20.14 -14.05 8.48
CA GLY A 182 19.68 -15.34 9.03
C GLY A 182 18.84 -16.20 8.08
N GLY A 183 18.70 -15.82 6.81
CA GLY A 183 17.78 -16.48 5.87
C GLY A 183 16.30 -16.25 6.22
N THR A 184 15.44 -17.21 5.89
CA THR A 184 14.00 -17.18 6.17
C THR A 184 13.54 -18.47 6.81
N SER A 185 12.70 -18.37 7.83
CA SER A 185 12.07 -19.51 8.48
C SER A 185 10.63 -19.63 8.00
N PHE A 186 10.27 -20.79 7.46
CA PHE A 186 8.91 -21.10 7.08
C PHE A 186 8.31 -22.01 8.16
N SER A 187 7.26 -21.54 8.85
CA SER A 187 6.55 -22.34 9.85
C SER A 187 5.71 -23.46 9.24
N GLY A 188 5.41 -23.38 7.94
CA GLY A 188 4.68 -24.37 7.17
C GLY A 188 5.54 -25.05 6.09
N SER A 189 4.89 -25.82 5.21
CA SER A 189 5.54 -26.45 4.07
C SER A 189 5.78 -25.45 2.93
N VAL A 190 6.99 -25.44 2.38
CA VAL A 190 7.30 -24.74 1.13
C VAL A 190 7.11 -25.71 -0.03
N GLN A 191 6.21 -25.38 -0.94
CA GLN A 191 6.03 -26.13 -2.18
C GLN A 191 6.80 -25.45 -3.30
N THR A 192 7.73 -26.18 -3.93
CA THR A 192 8.49 -25.71 -5.08
C THR A 192 8.74 -26.87 -6.04
N THR A 193 8.87 -26.56 -7.34
CA THR A 193 9.15 -27.55 -8.38
C THR A 193 10.62 -27.93 -8.44
N LEU A 194 11.51 -27.02 -8.04
CA LEU A 194 12.96 -27.21 -8.10
C LEU A 194 13.60 -26.57 -6.87
N VAL A 195 14.43 -27.36 -6.20
CA VAL A 195 15.35 -26.87 -5.18
C VAL A 195 16.75 -26.99 -5.75
N ARG A 196 17.45 -25.85 -5.88
CA ARG A 196 18.79 -25.78 -6.46
C ARG A 196 19.60 -24.71 -5.74
N ALA A 197 20.89 -24.97 -5.53
CA ALA A 197 21.84 -23.97 -5.07
C ALA A 197 22.31 -23.07 -6.22
N ASP A 198 22.72 -21.85 -5.87
CA ASP A 198 23.34 -20.91 -6.81
C ASP A 198 24.60 -21.49 -7.45
N ALA A 199 24.97 -20.95 -8.61
CA ALA A 199 26.19 -21.39 -9.30
C ALA A 199 27.41 -21.26 -8.37
N GLY A 200 28.19 -22.35 -8.27
CA GLY A 200 29.37 -22.42 -7.40
C GLY A 200 29.08 -22.70 -5.91
N HIS A 201 27.82 -22.87 -5.51
CA HIS A 201 27.43 -23.16 -4.12
C HIS A 201 26.88 -24.59 -3.97
N GLU A 202 27.06 -25.20 -2.79
CA GLU A 202 26.53 -26.52 -2.46
C GLU A 202 25.07 -26.41 -2.00
N LEU A 203 24.21 -27.33 -2.47
CA LEU A 203 22.86 -27.49 -1.93
C LEU A 203 22.92 -28.35 -0.66
N ARG A 204 22.79 -27.71 0.51
CA ARG A 204 22.77 -28.40 1.80
C ARG A 204 21.33 -28.55 2.30
N LEU A 205 20.87 -29.80 2.40
CA LEU A 205 19.62 -30.16 3.06
C LEU A 205 20.00 -30.84 4.38
N GLU A 206 19.71 -30.20 5.51
CA GLU A 206 20.06 -30.72 6.84
C GLU A 206 18.92 -30.59 7.84
N SER A 207 18.85 -31.55 8.75
CA SER A 207 18.00 -31.49 9.94
C SER A 207 18.92 -31.63 11.16
N PRO A 208 19.31 -30.54 11.83
CA PRO A 208 20.24 -30.60 12.95
C PRO A 208 19.71 -31.32 14.19
N THR A 209 18.38 -31.33 14.37
CA THR A 209 17.74 -31.79 15.62
C THR A 209 16.88 -33.04 15.47
N ARG A 210 16.49 -33.40 14.25
CA ARG A 210 15.54 -34.49 13.94
C ARG A 210 15.97 -35.23 12.67
N SER A 211 15.04 -35.86 11.98
CA SER A 211 15.25 -36.49 10.68
C SER A 211 14.98 -35.54 9.51
N LEU A 212 15.71 -35.74 8.42
CA LEU A 212 15.38 -35.24 7.08
C LEU A 212 14.78 -36.40 6.28
N GLU A 213 13.53 -36.25 5.81
CA GLU A 213 12.85 -37.27 5.02
C GLU A 213 12.53 -36.72 3.63
N ILE A 214 12.93 -37.44 2.58
CA ILE A 214 12.64 -37.11 1.18
C ILE A 214 11.80 -38.25 0.61
N LYS A 215 10.57 -37.96 0.20
CA LYS A 215 9.59 -38.91 -0.36
C LYS A 215 9.14 -38.44 -1.74
N ALA A 216 8.95 -39.37 -2.68
CA ALA A 216 8.39 -39.06 -3.99
C ALA A 216 7.52 -40.21 -4.49
N ALA A 217 6.39 -39.89 -5.14
CA ALA A 217 5.45 -40.89 -5.67
C ALA A 217 6.01 -41.67 -6.88
N LYS A 218 6.76 -40.99 -7.77
CA LYS A 218 7.34 -41.60 -8.97
C LYS A 218 8.78 -42.08 -8.76
N GLY A 219 9.56 -41.34 -7.96
CA GLY A 219 10.97 -41.63 -7.70
C GLY A 219 11.74 -40.38 -7.32
N ILE A 220 12.92 -40.57 -6.72
CA ILE A 220 13.86 -39.51 -6.33
C ILE A 220 15.10 -39.64 -7.21
N HIS A 221 15.41 -38.60 -7.99
CA HIS A 221 16.62 -38.55 -8.82
C HIS A 221 17.60 -37.55 -8.20
N MET A 222 18.71 -38.06 -7.65
CA MET A 222 19.79 -37.24 -7.09
C MET A 222 20.98 -37.30 -8.05
N GLU A 223 21.34 -36.16 -8.65
CA GLU A 223 22.41 -36.07 -9.64
C GLU A 223 23.36 -34.91 -9.32
N SER A 224 24.65 -35.12 -9.55
CA SER A 224 25.67 -34.07 -9.49
C SER A 224 26.46 -34.03 -10.79
N ARG A 225 26.25 -32.98 -11.61
CA ARG A 225 26.85 -32.85 -12.95
C ARG A 225 28.36 -32.59 -12.94
N GLY A 226 28.91 -32.08 -11.84
CA GLY A 226 30.30 -31.62 -11.78
C GLY A 226 30.92 -31.73 -10.39
N GLY A 227 30.34 -32.54 -9.50
CA GLY A 227 30.80 -32.70 -8.13
C GLY A 227 30.52 -34.11 -7.59
N LYS A 228 30.85 -34.34 -6.32
CA LYS A 228 30.56 -35.60 -5.63
C LYS A 228 29.25 -35.52 -4.87
N ILE A 229 28.50 -36.62 -4.84
CA ILE A 229 27.42 -36.82 -3.86
C ILE A 229 28.08 -37.44 -2.63
N ARG A 230 27.98 -36.77 -1.47
CA ARG A 230 28.59 -37.22 -0.21
C ARG A 230 27.51 -37.43 0.84
N THR A 231 27.33 -38.68 1.24
CA THR A 231 26.45 -39.07 2.36
C THR A 231 27.33 -39.47 3.54
N ILE A 232 27.13 -38.84 4.69
CA ILE A 232 27.85 -39.14 5.94
C ILE A 232 26.78 -39.43 7.00
N SER A 233 26.95 -40.54 7.72
CA SER A 233 26.14 -40.90 8.88
C SER A 233 27.07 -41.05 10.10
N LEU A 234 26.58 -40.71 11.28
CA LEU A 234 27.34 -40.91 12.53
C LEU A 234 27.39 -42.39 12.92
N ASN A 235 26.29 -43.11 12.69
CA ASN A 235 26.14 -44.52 13.02
C ASN A 235 26.13 -45.32 11.73
N ASP A 236 24.95 -45.75 11.29
CA ASP A 236 24.79 -46.63 10.15
C ASP A 236 24.28 -45.88 8.93
N LEU A 237 24.68 -46.35 7.74
CA LEU A 237 24.06 -46.02 6.47
C LEU A 237 23.35 -47.27 5.95
N THR A 238 22.02 -47.26 5.93
CA THR A 238 21.22 -48.38 5.44
C THR A 238 20.70 -48.09 4.03
N LEU A 239 21.01 -48.98 3.08
CA LEU A 239 20.43 -48.99 1.75
C LEU A 239 19.51 -50.21 1.67
N HIS A 240 18.20 -49.99 1.51
CA HIS A 240 17.21 -51.06 1.47
C HIS A 240 16.33 -50.93 0.22
N SER A 241 16.05 -52.05 -0.43
CA SER A 241 15.12 -52.14 -1.57
C SER A 241 14.13 -53.27 -1.31
N GLU A 242 12.83 -52.97 -1.28
CA GLU A 242 11.79 -53.97 -0.97
C GLU A 242 11.49 -54.91 -2.14
N VAL A 243 11.41 -54.37 -3.35
CA VAL A 243 11.06 -55.12 -4.57
C VAL A 243 12.18 -55.08 -5.61
N GLY A 244 13.01 -54.03 -5.57
CA GLY A 244 14.03 -53.76 -6.58
C GLY A 244 15.40 -54.32 -6.20
N SER A 245 16.42 -53.77 -6.87
CA SER A 245 17.82 -54.08 -6.61
C SER A 245 18.60 -52.79 -6.36
N ILE A 246 19.61 -52.86 -5.50
CA ILE A 246 20.59 -51.78 -5.33
C ILE A 246 21.70 -51.99 -6.36
N LYS A 247 21.77 -51.13 -7.38
CA LYS A 247 22.82 -51.18 -8.42
C LYS A 247 23.87 -50.11 -8.15
N LEU A 248 25.13 -50.53 -8.00
CA LEU A 248 26.29 -49.65 -7.85
C LEU A 248 27.15 -49.76 -9.11
N GLU A 249 26.95 -48.86 -10.07
CA GLU A 249 27.64 -48.87 -11.36
C GLU A 249 28.79 -47.84 -11.35
N THR A 250 30.00 -48.32 -11.13
CA THR A 250 31.22 -47.50 -11.04
C THR A 250 32.44 -48.33 -11.43
N SER A 251 33.56 -47.69 -11.76
CA SER A 251 34.83 -48.38 -12.08
C SER A 251 35.46 -49.06 -10.87
N SER A 252 35.21 -48.57 -9.66
CA SER A 252 35.76 -49.15 -8.42
C SER A 252 34.85 -48.87 -7.23
N ILE A 253 34.59 -49.90 -6.43
CA ILE A 253 33.93 -49.80 -5.12
C ILE A 253 34.97 -50.10 -4.05
N LEU A 254 35.15 -49.20 -3.10
CA LEU A 254 36.10 -49.34 -2.00
C LEU A 254 35.34 -49.57 -0.70
N MET A 255 35.58 -50.70 -0.06
CA MET A 255 35.09 -51.02 1.29
C MET A 255 36.30 -51.17 2.22
N PRO A 256 36.89 -50.07 2.69
CA PRO A 256 38.03 -50.13 3.59
C PRO A 256 37.61 -50.75 4.94
N LEU A 257 38.57 -51.35 5.64
CA LEU A 257 38.39 -51.87 7.00
C LEU A 257 37.38 -53.02 7.12
N LEU A 258 37.12 -53.76 6.04
CA LEU A 258 36.45 -55.06 6.16
C LEU A 258 37.27 -55.95 7.10
N PRO A 259 36.67 -56.53 8.17
CA PRO A 259 37.37 -57.43 9.06
C PRO A 259 37.94 -58.63 8.28
N THR A 260 39.28 -58.72 8.19
CA THR A 260 39.94 -59.84 7.52
C THR A 260 40.39 -60.87 8.55
N ALA A 261 39.91 -62.11 8.42
CA ALA A 261 40.44 -63.23 9.18
C ALA A 261 41.72 -63.77 8.52
N LYS A 262 42.77 -64.00 9.31
CA LYS A 262 43.97 -64.71 8.82
C LYS A 262 43.73 -66.20 8.96
N VAL A 263 43.63 -66.91 7.84
CA VAL A 263 43.51 -68.38 7.83
C VAL A 263 44.83 -68.97 8.35
N MET A 264 44.82 -69.57 9.54
CA MET A 264 45.97 -70.32 10.05
C MET A 264 46.04 -71.67 9.31
N SER A 265 47.23 -72.06 8.81
CA SER A 265 47.41 -73.26 7.98
C SER A 265 47.26 -74.60 8.72
N ARG A 266 46.82 -74.58 9.99
CA ARG A 266 46.54 -75.80 10.74
C ARG A 266 45.05 -76.05 10.71
N ALA A 267 44.68 -77.24 10.26
CA ALA A 267 43.37 -77.82 10.49
C ALA A 267 43.14 -77.85 12.01
N ALA A 268 42.55 -76.79 12.54
CA ALA A 268 42.07 -76.77 13.90
C ALA A 268 40.88 -77.72 13.94
N SER A 269 41.04 -78.79 14.72
CA SER A 269 39.96 -79.68 15.11
C SER A 269 38.76 -78.85 15.54
N SER A 270 37.61 -79.14 14.91
CA SER A 270 36.24 -78.90 15.38
C SER A 270 36.19 -78.10 16.69
N ASP A 271 36.04 -76.77 16.59
CA ASP A 271 35.06 -76.01 17.37
C ASP A 271 35.15 -74.50 17.06
N THR A 272 34.07 -73.98 16.48
CA THR A 272 33.47 -72.66 16.79
C THR A 272 34.18 -71.37 16.33
N TYR A 273 34.57 -71.27 15.06
CA TYR A 273 34.64 -69.94 14.43
C TYR A 273 33.95 -69.97 13.07
N ASP A 274 32.78 -69.33 12.99
CA ASP A 274 32.01 -69.06 11.76
C ASP A 274 32.73 -68.00 10.91
N ILE A 275 33.98 -68.29 10.54
CA ILE A 275 34.76 -67.46 9.64
C ILE A 275 34.42 -67.92 8.22
N TYR A 276 33.83 -67.03 7.44
CA TYR A 276 33.56 -67.23 6.02
C TYR A 276 34.43 -66.28 5.20
N GLN A 277 34.89 -66.74 4.04
CA GLN A 277 35.42 -65.83 3.02
C GLN A 277 34.26 -65.28 2.20
N LEU A 278 34.31 -63.99 1.87
CA LEU A 278 33.35 -63.35 0.98
C LEU A 278 33.90 -63.40 -0.45
N CYS A 279 33.24 -64.15 -1.31
CA CYS A 279 33.62 -64.31 -2.71
C CYS A 279 32.80 -63.37 -3.60
N VAL A 280 33.46 -62.74 -4.58
CA VAL A 280 32.88 -61.83 -5.56
C VAL A 280 33.14 -62.36 -6.97
N CYS A 281 32.09 -62.74 -7.69
CA CYS A 281 32.22 -63.17 -9.07
C CYS A 281 32.33 -61.99 -10.05
N GLU A 282 32.82 -62.25 -11.26
CA GLU A 282 32.83 -61.28 -12.37
C GLU A 282 31.42 -60.76 -12.70
N SER A 283 30.38 -61.55 -12.40
CA SER A 283 28.97 -61.17 -12.50
C SER A 283 28.50 -60.17 -11.43
N GLY A 284 29.34 -59.81 -10.45
CA GLY A 284 29.00 -58.94 -9.33
C GLY A 284 28.21 -59.62 -8.21
N LYS A 285 27.98 -60.94 -8.29
CA LYS A 285 27.35 -61.73 -7.23
C LYS A 285 28.33 -61.88 -6.05
N LEU A 286 27.81 -61.66 -4.85
CA LEU A 286 28.49 -61.83 -3.57
C LEU A 286 27.95 -63.07 -2.87
N PHE A 287 28.82 -63.95 -2.40
CA PHE A 287 28.42 -65.12 -1.62
C PHE A 287 29.46 -65.46 -0.55
N LEU A 288 29.01 -66.14 0.50
CA LEU A 288 29.86 -66.63 1.57
C LEU A 288 30.34 -68.05 1.21
N ALA A 289 31.65 -68.29 1.34
CA ALA A 289 32.24 -69.61 1.19
C ALA A 289 33.07 -69.98 2.42
N SER A 290 33.29 -71.27 2.62
CA SER A 290 34.21 -71.75 3.65
C SER A 290 35.63 -71.26 3.35
N PRO A 291 36.43 -70.87 4.37
CA PRO A 291 37.74 -70.25 4.21
C PRO A 291 38.80 -71.18 3.61
N HIS A 292 38.53 -72.49 3.54
CA HIS A 292 39.42 -73.48 2.91
C HIS A 292 39.00 -73.89 1.50
N LEU A 293 37.80 -73.48 1.03
CA LEU A 293 37.36 -73.76 -0.33
C LEU A 293 37.82 -72.65 -1.29
N VAL A 294 37.88 -72.97 -2.58
CA VAL A 294 38.13 -71.97 -3.62
C VAL A 294 36.83 -71.21 -3.89
N CYS A 295 36.91 -69.89 -4.09
CA CYS A 295 35.78 -69.07 -4.53
C CYS A 295 35.33 -69.48 -5.94
N ALA A 296 34.42 -70.46 -6.04
CA ALA A 296 33.84 -70.95 -7.28
C ALA A 296 32.32 -71.09 -7.11
N SER A 297 31.56 -70.71 -8.14
CA SER A 297 30.11 -70.90 -8.19
C SER A 297 29.79 -72.11 -9.06
N GLU A 298 28.94 -73.05 -8.62
CA GLU A 298 28.53 -74.20 -9.43
C GLU A 298 27.85 -73.81 -10.76
N ASN A 299 27.33 -72.58 -10.86
CA ASN A 299 26.60 -72.10 -12.04
C ASN A 299 27.45 -71.25 -12.99
N ASP A 300 28.63 -70.80 -12.57
CA ASP A 300 29.56 -70.00 -13.38
C ASP A 300 30.92 -70.70 -13.29
N ASP A 301 31.36 -71.40 -14.34
CA ASP A 301 32.68 -72.08 -14.47
C ASP A 301 33.90 -71.12 -14.39
N ARG A 302 33.74 -69.94 -13.77
CA ARG A 302 34.75 -68.89 -13.62
C ARG A 302 35.12 -68.75 -12.15
N LEU A 303 36.43 -68.70 -11.89
CA LEU A 303 36.96 -68.36 -10.57
C LEU A 303 36.45 -66.99 -10.13
N CYS A 304 35.70 -66.97 -9.03
CA CYS A 304 35.32 -65.76 -8.32
C CYS A 304 36.49 -65.34 -7.42
N ARG A 305 36.65 -64.05 -7.16
CA ARG A 305 37.76 -63.49 -6.36
C ARG A 305 37.36 -63.16 -4.95
#